data_AF-A0AAJ5JPK4-F1
#
_entry.id   AF-A0AAJ5JPK4-F1
#
_cell.length_a   1.000
_cell.length_b   1.000
_cell.length_c   1.000
_cell.angle_alpha   90.00
_cell.angle_beta   90.00
_cell.angle_gamma   90.00
#
_symmetry.space_group_name_H-M   'P 1'
#
loop_
_entity.id
_entity.type
_entity.pdbx_description
1 polymer ?
#
loop_
_entity_poly.entity_id
_entity_poly.type
_entity_poly.pdbx_seq_one_letter_code
_entity_poly.pdbx_strand_id
1 'polypeptide(L)'
;MRILLAIGCNEYEHSTSLESAEDDAIRIFNALVKPEVGQFDSEHSLFLRSPTIEQVRSALKKALFDNPQIDNFTFFFAGHGGVSSGSFHMWLRDTSPKVQSMTALSLSELFRFLNETSPKQSNIIIDACQSGGLISDLGVLLKPELIGDAGTPALTLVATSAKNQTSGETRAGGIGTNAILDCIEGRDFVQDSASVLDLVEIGRRISKKLEAHGQNAIVWGLNLYGPPSFCRNPRYETDPNTSLRSLIHYWPSNLDRAIRDNYDSIWSVYGILDRQWSAPQFMSLVNSVLNPCRENDSVLVGCAERLAVTFSAKAVQAKDVYRSPMVTAGVAACLLPSLGTPVVDAGAILLTYKLVDELLVINESLIDSLKTNKYCLLPSEGGGFVELYQLPLRISKVLGWAGAAYLCAPESHQEKAGLQFAKILNLILEVYSGSVIALSDAQASHWEVSLAVAKTLDLKEEAELLIGLLFNSVINCEGKLSRYDIAPEKALSYLLSREYGNFKNNYDLVERPIETLSVLLRAAKIFELEDVLDEDLWRIDGLNFSCYRPASYVNYSLMIMEGGSNEGWQIGFDVFRADDFIKSWTVSRQIGESMVYKLSVIGSLLLEDRVPWFCLDSFLVKH
;
A
#
# COMPACT_ATOMS: atom_id res chain seq x y z
N MET A 1 -13.14 -30.82 -12.22
CA MET A 1 -14.11 -29.80 -12.70
C MET A 1 -15.08 -29.38 -11.60
N ARG A 2 -15.80 -28.25 -11.76
CA ARG A 2 -16.87 -27.79 -10.85
C ARG A 2 -18.24 -28.06 -11.46
N ILE A 3 -19.10 -28.82 -10.78
CA ILE A 3 -20.41 -29.26 -11.28
C ILE A 3 -21.52 -28.78 -10.34
N LEU A 4 -22.59 -28.22 -10.90
CA LEU A 4 -23.77 -27.79 -10.17
C LEU A 4 -25.00 -28.60 -10.61
N LEU A 5 -25.77 -29.10 -9.65
CA LEU A 5 -27.15 -29.56 -9.86
C LEU A 5 -28.08 -28.63 -9.09
N ALA A 6 -28.86 -27.82 -9.80
CA ALA A 6 -29.83 -26.90 -9.22
C ALA A 6 -31.26 -27.39 -9.48
N ILE A 7 -32.06 -27.53 -8.42
CA ILE A 7 -33.43 -28.04 -8.47
C ILE A 7 -34.35 -27.03 -7.80
N GLY A 8 -35.40 -26.63 -8.51
CA GLY A 8 -36.49 -25.82 -7.96
C GLY A 8 -37.82 -26.51 -8.22
N CYS A 9 -38.65 -26.68 -7.20
CA CYS A 9 -39.93 -27.38 -7.33
C CYS A 9 -41.09 -26.47 -6.89
N ASN A 10 -41.85 -26.00 -7.88
CA ASN A 10 -43.07 -25.21 -7.71
C ASN A 10 -44.33 -26.07 -7.84
N GLU A 11 -44.33 -27.03 -8.75
CA GLU A 11 -45.50 -27.85 -9.08
C GLU A 11 -45.44 -29.20 -8.38
N TYR A 12 -46.50 -29.53 -7.63
CA TYR A 12 -46.64 -30.80 -6.93
C TYR A 12 -47.97 -31.45 -7.26
N GLU A 13 -47.98 -32.77 -7.46
CA GLU A 13 -49.19 -33.55 -7.74
C GLU A 13 -50.01 -33.85 -6.47
N HIS A 14 -49.35 -33.85 -5.31
CA HIS A 14 -49.93 -34.30 -4.04
C HIS A 14 -49.76 -33.28 -2.90
N SER A 15 -49.28 -32.07 -3.20
CA SER A 15 -49.02 -31.00 -2.24
C SER A 15 -49.37 -29.63 -2.83
N THR A 16 -49.35 -28.58 -2.02
CA THR A 16 -49.61 -27.22 -2.50
C THR A 16 -48.45 -26.68 -3.31
N SER A 17 -48.74 -26.03 -4.45
CA SER A 17 -47.74 -25.39 -5.28
C SER A 17 -47.02 -24.23 -4.57
N LEU A 18 -45.78 -23.97 -4.98
CA LEU A 18 -44.98 -22.80 -4.63
C LEU A 18 -44.86 -21.88 -5.86
N GLU A 19 -44.54 -20.62 -5.63
CA GLU A 19 -44.43 -19.63 -6.73
C GLU A 19 -42.97 -19.36 -7.11
N SER A 20 -42.02 -19.49 -6.19
CA SER A 20 -40.66 -18.93 -6.41
C SER A 20 -39.49 -19.91 -6.43
N ALA A 21 -39.70 -21.18 -6.07
CA ALA A 21 -38.64 -22.17 -5.97
C ALA A 21 -37.96 -22.47 -7.32
N GLU A 22 -38.71 -22.48 -8.43
CA GLU A 22 -38.10 -22.59 -9.77
C GLU A 22 -37.21 -21.40 -10.10
N ASP A 23 -37.65 -20.18 -9.81
CA ASP A 23 -36.89 -18.95 -10.07
C ASP A 23 -35.64 -18.85 -9.19
N ASP A 24 -35.71 -19.32 -7.95
CA ASP A 24 -34.57 -19.44 -7.04
C ASP A 24 -33.46 -20.32 -7.65
N ALA A 25 -33.84 -21.51 -8.11
CA ALA A 25 -32.91 -22.44 -8.73
C ALA A 25 -32.33 -21.92 -10.05
N ILE A 26 -33.12 -21.21 -10.88
CA ILE A 26 -32.62 -20.54 -12.10
C ILE A 26 -31.57 -19.48 -11.75
N ARG A 27 -31.84 -18.64 -10.74
CA ARG A 27 -30.94 -17.54 -10.38
C ARG A 27 -29.62 -18.05 -9.80
N ILE A 28 -29.66 -19.06 -8.95
CA ILE A 28 -28.45 -19.70 -8.43
C ILE A 28 -27.65 -20.36 -9.56
N PHE A 29 -28.32 -21.08 -10.47
CA PHE A 29 -27.67 -21.70 -11.62
C PHE A 29 -26.95 -20.66 -12.50
N ASN A 30 -27.67 -19.59 -12.86
CA ASN A 30 -27.13 -18.51 -13.68
C ASN A 30 -26.01 -17.73 -12.99
N ALA A 31 -26.04 -17.58 -11.66
CA ALA A 31 -24.98 -16.92 -10.91
C ALA A 31 -23.71 -17.78 -10.86
N LEU A 32 -23.84 -19.07 -10.57
CA LEU A 32 -22.69 -19.96 -10.35
C LEU A 32 -22.01 -20.41 -11.66
N VAL A 33 -22.75 -20.54 -12.76
CA VAL A 33 -22.15 -20.88 -14.08
C VAL A 33 -21.37 -19.70 -14.68
N LYS A 34 -21.58 -18.46 -14.23
CA LYS A 34 -20.81 -17.30 -14.70
C LYS A 34 -19.30 -17.47 -14.37
N PRO A 35 -18.39 -17.32 -15.35
CA PRO A 35 -16.94 -17.42 -15.12
C PRO A 35 -16.39 -16.41 -14.10
N GLU A 36 -17.02 -15.23 -14.03
CA GLU A 36 -16.69 -14.14 -13.12
C GLU A 36 -17.00 -14.49 -11.65
N VAL A 37 -17.90 -15.46 -11.41
CA VAL A 37 -18.53 -15.70 -10.11
C VAL A 37 -18.25 -17.11 -9.58
N GLY A 38 -18.87 -18.16 -10.13
CA GLY A 38 -18.77 -19.51 -9.58
C GLY A 38 -17.82 -20.44 -10.34
N GLN A 39 -17.53 -20.15 -11.61
CA GLN A 39 -16.70 -20.99 -12.50
C GLN A 39 -17.22 -22.43 -12.62
N PHE A 40 -18.52 -22.64 -12.47
CA PHE A 40 -19.14 -23.95 -12.69
C PHE A 40 -19.24 -24.25 -14.19
N ASP A 41 -18.99 -25.50 -14.54
CA ASP A 41 -19.00 -25.95 -15.93
C ASP A 41 -20.42 -25.89 -16.49
N SER A 42 -20.63 -25.10 -17.55
CA SER A 42 -21.96 -24.89 -18.15
C SER A 42 -22.50 -26.11 -18.87
N GLU A 43 -21.64 -27.00 -19.38
CA GLU A 43 -22.05 -28.17 -20.17
C GLU A 43 -22.46 -29.34 -19.26
N HIS A 44 -21.78 -29.48 -18.12
CA HIS A 44 -21.97 -30.59 -17.19
C HIS A 44 -22.90 -30.23 -16.01
N SER A 45 -23.12 -28.94 -15.75
CA SER A 45 -24.08 -28.50 -14.73
C SER A 45 -25.52 -28.62 -15.24
N LEU A 46 -26.42 -29.07 -14.38
CA LEU A 46 -27.82 -29.35 -14.71
C LEU A 46 -28.77 -28.50 -13.88
N PHE A 47 -29.87 -28.10 -14.51
CA PHE A 47 -30.97 -27.40 -13.88
C PHE A 47 -32.29 -28.14 -14.14
N LEU A 48 -33.08 -28.37 -13.09
CA LEU A 48 -34.34 -29.10 -13.16
C LEU A 48 -35.50 -28.26 -12.59
N ARG A 49 -36.60 -28.18 -13.35
CA ARG A 49 -37.85 -27.49 -12.98
C ARG A 49 -38.94 -28.47 -12.59
N SER A 50 -39.38 -28.39 -11.35
CA SER A 50 -40.38 -29.28 -10.75
C SER A 50 -40.24 -30.73 -11.21
N PRO A 51 -39.07 -31.37 -11.01
CA PRO A 51 -38.80 -32.69 -11.57
C PRO A 51 -39.50 -33.80 -10.80
N THR A 52 -39.61 -34.98 -11.40
CA THR A 52 -39.96 -36.24 -10.72
C THR A 52 -38.72 -36.88 -10.08
N ILE A 53 -38.91 -37.84 -9.16
CA ILE A 53 -37.79 -38.57 -8.54
C ILE A 53 -36.91 -39.30 -9.56
N GLU A 54 -37.48 -39.83 -10.63
CA GLU A 54 -36.74 -40.50 -11.71
C GLU A 54 -35.84 -39.51 -12.46
N GLN A 55 -36.34 -38.32 -12.75
CA GLN A 55 -35.56 -37.26 -13.41
C GLN A 55 -34.40 -36.80 -12.54
N VAL A 56 -34.63 -36.63 -11.23
CA VAL A 56 -33.57 -36.23 -10.29
C VAL A 56 -32.50 -37.31 -10.17
N ARG A 57 -32.89 -38.60 -10.07
CA ARG A 57 -31.92 -39.71 -10.05
C ARG A 57 -31.10 -39.81 -11.33
N SER A 58 -31.74 -39.61 -12.48
CA SER A 58 -31.06 -39.56 -13.78
C SER A 58 -30.05 -38.41 -13.84
N ALA A 59 -30.42 -37.22 -13.35
CA ALA A 59 -29.53 -36.06 -13.31
C ALA A 59 -28.38 -36.25 -12.33
N LEU A 60 -28.60 -36.82 -11.14
CA LEU A 60 -27.55 -37.17 -10.19
C LEU A 60 -26.58 -38.18 -10.78
N LYS A 61 -27.08 -39.22 -11.47
CA LYS A 61 -26.24 -40.17 -12.19
C LYS A 61 -25.35 -39.46 -13.21
N LYS A 62 -25.94 -38.60 -14.05
CA LYS A 62 -25.21 -37.84 -15.07
C LYS A 62 -24.18 -36.88 -14.47
N ALA A 63 -24.53 -36.20 -13.37
CA ALA A 63 -23.64 -35.21 -12.75
C ALA A 63 -22.48 -35.87 -11.98
N LEU A 64 -22.74 -36.98 -11.27
CA LEU A 64 -21.76 -37.59 -10.35
C LEU A 64 -21.00 -38.78 -10.94
N PHE A 65 -21.62 -39.60 -11.80
CA PHE A 65 -21.04 -40.88 -12.25
C PHE A 65 -20.57 -40.88 -13.70
N ASP A 66 -21.13 -40.03 -14.56
CA ASP A 66 -20.70 -39.94 -15.97
C ASP A 66 -19.44 -39.04 -16.13
N ASN A 67 -18.96 -38.40 -15.05
CA ASN A 67 -17.82 -37.48 -15.06
C ASN A 67 -16.60 -38.05 -14.31
N PRO A 68 -15.42 -38.18 -14.94
CA PRO A 68 -14.30 -38.92 -14.36
C PRO A 68 -13.50 -38.18 -13.27
N GLN A 69 -13.64 -36.86 -13.10
CA GLN A 69 -12.87 -36.05 -12.13
C GLN A 69 -13.65 -34.82 -11.62
N ILE A 70 -14.33 -34.97 -10.48
CA ILE A 70 -15.12 -33.91 -9.84
C ILE A 70 -14.32 -33.27 -8.71
N ASP A 71 -13.93 -32.00 -8.89
CA ASP A 71 -13.23 -31.23 -7.85
C ASP A 71 -14.22 -30.63 -6.86
N ASN A 72 -15.27 -29.98 -7.38
CA ASN A 72 -16.33 -29.40 -6.57
C ASN A 72 -17.68 -29.84 -7.10
N PHE A 73 -18.49 -30.48 -6.27
CA PHE A 73 -19.90 -30.73 -6.56
C PHE A 73 -20.76 -29.80 -5.72
N THR A 74 -21.72 -29.13 -6.34
CA THR A 74 -22.71 -28.30 -5.63
C THR A 74 -24.12 -28.79 -5.93
N PHE A 75 -24.88 -29.01 -4.87
CA PHE A 75 -26.29 -29.38 -4.94
C PHE A 75 -27.12 -28.26 -4.33
N PHE A 76 -28.01 -27.67 -5.13
CA PHE A 76 -28.95 -26.64 -4.68
C PHE A 76 -30.38 -27.17 -4.82
N PHE A 77 -31.16 -27.08 -3.74
CA PHE A 77 -32.58 -27.42 -3.75
C PHE A 77 -33.42 -26.31 -3.12
N ALA A 78 -34.45 -25.85 -3.84
CA ALA A 78 -35.50 -24.99 -3.33
C ALA A 78 -36.87 -25.68 -3.50
N GLY A 79 -37.68 -25.72 -2.44
CA GLY A 79 -39.00 -26.33 -2.48
C GLY A 79 -39.53 -26.79 -1.11
N HIS A 80 -40.53 -27.69 -1.14
CA HIS A 80 -41.03 -28.32 0.09
C HIS A 80 -40.03 -29.34 0.63
N GLY A 81 -39.99 -29.45 1.96
CA GLY A 81 -39.17 -30.41 2.67
C GLY A 81 -39.88 -30.91 3.92
N GLY A 82 -39.58 -32.14 4.31
CA GLY A 82 -40.18 -32.77 5.49
C GLY A 82 -39.24 -33.79 6.12
N VAL A 83 -39.35 -33.96 7.44
CA VAL A 83 -38.60 -35.00 8.16
C VAL A 83 -39.51 -36.21 8.35
N SER A 84 -39.08 -37.37 7.86
CA SER A 84 -39.78 -38.65 8.02
C SER A 84 -38.78 -39.74 8.40
N SER A 85 -39.14 -40.57 9.39
CA SER A 85 -38.30 -41.69 9.86
C SER A 85 -36.85 -41.30 10.21
N GLY A 86 -36.64 -40.08 10.71
CA GLY A 86 -35.31 -39.59 11.13
C GLY A 86 -34.43 -39.04 10.00
N SER A 87 -34.94 -38.96 8.77
CA SER A 87 -34.23 -38.39 7.61
C SER A 87 -35.00 -37.23 6.98
N PHE A 88 -34.27 -36.21 6.53
CA PHE A 88 -34.85 -35.12 5.75
C PHE A 88 -35.08 -35.53 4.30
N HIS A 89 -36.29 -35.25 3.81
CA HIS A 89 -36.75 -35.57 2.47
C HIS A 89 -37.08 -34.28 1.72
N MET A 90 -36.47 -34.11 0.55
CA MET A 90 -36.75 -33.05 -0.41
C MET A 90 -37.90 -33.49 -1.30
N TRP A 91 -38.98 -32.70 -1.32
CA TRP A 91 -40.19 -33.06 -2.05
C TRP A 91 -40.05 -32.65 -3.53
N LEU A 92 -40.40 -33.58 -4.39
CA LEU A 92 -40.39 -33.47 -5.85
C LEU A 92 -41.83 -33.48 -6.36
N ARG A 93 -42.03 -33.28 -7.67
CA ARG A 93 -43.38 -33.15 -8.26
C ARG A 93 -44.31 -34.31 -7.88
N ASP A 94 -43.81 -35.54 -7.93
CA ASP A 94 -44.51 -36.79 -7.68
C ASP A 94 -44.41 -37.26 -6.22
N THR A 95 -43.88 -36.44 -5.31
CA THR A 95 -43.77 -36.81 -3.90
C THR A 95 -45.14 -36.87 -3.23
N SER A 96 -45.46 -38.03 -2.65
CA SER A 96 -46.63 -38.22 -1.81
C SER A 96 -46.28 -38.04 -0.32
N PRO A 97 -46.94 -37.13 0.42
CA PRO A 97 -46.67 -36.90 1.85
C PRO A 97 -46.85 -38.16 2.72
N LYS A 98 -47.62 -39.14 2.27
CA LYS A 98 -47.89 -40.40 3.00
C LYS A 98 -46.76 -41.42 2.90
N VAL A 99 -45.95 -41.36 1.84
CA VAL A 99 -44.91 -42.37 1.51
C VAL A 99 -43.59 -41.70 1.08
N GLN A 100 -43.22 -40.63 1.78
CA GLN A 100 -42.06 -39.79 1.46
C GLN A 100 -40.75 -40.58 1.29
N SER A 101 -40.55 -41.66 2.04
CA SER A 101 -39.36 -42.52 1.94
C SER A 101 -39.22 -43.26 0.60
N MET A 102 -40.28 -43.33 -0.21
CA MET A 102 -40.28 -43.97 -1.54
C MET A 102 -40.35 -42.96 -2.68
N THR A 103 -41.01 -41.82 -2.47
CA THR A 103 -41.37 -40.87 -3.54
C THR A 103 -40.63 -39.53 -3.47
N ALA A 104 -39.84 -39.28 -2.42
CA ALA A 104 -39.00 -38.09 -2.29
C ALA A 104 -37.52 -38.46 -2.27
N LEU A 105 -36.65 -37.47 -2.52
CA LEU A 105 -35.22 -37.63 -2.40
C LEU A 105 -34.80 -37.42 -0.95
N SER A 106 -34.22 -38.43 -0.32
CA SER A 106 -33.67 -38.30 1.04
C SER A 106 -32.25 -37.71 1.02
N LEU A 107 -31.90 -36.89 2.02
CA LEU A 107 -30.54 -36.38 2.15
C LEU A 107 -29.53 -37.51 2.39
N SER A 108 -29.95 -38.55 3.13
CA SER A 108 -29.18 -39.77 3.33
C SER A 108 -28.84 -40.49 2.01
N GLU A 109 -29.74 -40.50 1.03
CA GLU A 109 -29.50 -41.06 -0.31
C GLU A 109 -28.46 -40.22 -1.08
N LEU A 110 -28.56 -38.88 -1.03
CA LEU A 110 -27.57 -37.98 -1.62
C LEU A 110 -26.16 -38.19 -1.03
N PHE A 111 -26.04 -38.30 0.30
CA PHE A 111 -24.75 -38.56 0.95
C PHE A 111 -24.11 -39.89 0.54
N ARG A 112 -24.91 -40.93 0.28
CA ARG A 112 -24.38 -42.21 -0.23
C ARG A 112 -23.77 -42.04 -1.62
N PHE A 113 -24.41 -41.28 -2.51
CA PHE A 113 -23.85 -40.98 -3.84
C PHE A 113 -22.55 -40.16 -3.75
N LEU A 114 -22.48 -39.19 -2.84
CA LEU A 114 -21.27 -38.40 -2.63
C LEU A 114 -20.12 -39.24 -2.05
N ASN A 115 -20.41 -40.18 -1.14
CA ASN A 115 -19.40 -41.11 -0.64
C ASN A 115 -18.89 -42.05 -1.74
N GLU A 116 -19.78 -42.53 -2.62
CA GLU A 116 -19.40 -43.44 -3.71
C GLU A 116 -18.54 -42.76 -4.78
N THR A 117 -18.82 -41.49 -5.08
CA THR A 117 -18.12 -40.72 -6.12
C THR A 117 -16.96 -39.86 -5.60
N SER A 118 -16.91 -39.64 -4.29
CA SER A 118 -15.86 -38.92 -3.56
C SER A 118 -15.35 -37.63 -4.24
N PRO A 119 -16.21 -36.61 -4.49
CA PRO A 119 -15.73 -35.30 -4.93
C PRO A 119 -14.79 -34.68 -3.88
N LYS A 120 -13.76 -33.92 -4.30
CA LYS A 120 -12.83 -33.29 -3.33
C LYS A 120 -13.56 -32.36 -2.36
N GLN A 121 -14.53 -31.60 -2.87
CA GLN A 121 -15.43 -30.75 -2.08
C GLN A 121 -16.87 -30.94 -2.55
N SER A 122 -17.78 -31.08 -1.58
CA SER A 122 -19.23 -31.14 -1.80
C SER A 122 -19.90 -29.99 -1.05
N ASN A 123 -20.73 -29.23 -1.75
CA ASN A 123 -21.48 -28.09 -1.21
C ASN A 123 -22.98 -28.37 -1.35
N ILE A 124 -23.72 -28.39 -0.26
CA ILE A 124 -25.17 -28.67 -0.25
C ILE A 124 -25.90 -27.44 0.28
N ILE A 125 -26.83 -26.90 -0.51
CA ILE A 125 -27.64 -25.74 -0.18
C ILE A 125 -29.11 -26.15 -0.26
N ILE A 126 -29.83 -25.99 0.85
CA ILE A 126 -31.25 -26.37 0.96
C ILE A 126 -32.07 -25.15 1.40
N ASP A 127 -32.93 -24.66 0.51
CA ASP A 127 -33.93 -23.64 0.80
C ASP A 127 -35.33 -24.28 0.91
N ALA A 128 -35.62 -24.85 2.08
CA ALA A 128 -36.86 -25.59 2.33
C ALA A 128 -37.31 -25.51 3.81
N CYS A 129 -38.60 -25.65 4.06
CA CYS A 129 -39.18 -25.76 5.40
C CYS A 129 -38.64 -26.99 6.17
N GLN A 130 -38.52 -26.88 7.49
CA GLN A 130 -38.04 -27.96 8.39
C GLN A 130 -36.64 -28.51 8.07
N SER A 131 -35.85 -27.78 7.28
CA SER A 131 -34.48 -28.13 6.89
C SER A 131 -33.46 -28.11 8.04
N GLY A 132 -33.88 -27.99 9.30
CA GLY A 132 -33.00 -28.24 10.45
C GLY A 132 -33.06 -29.64 11.04
N GLY A 133 -33.83 -30.54 10.44
CA GLY A 133 -33.79 -31.98 10.77
C GLY A 133 -32.51 -32.70 10.34
N LEU A 134 -31.62 -32.04 9.59
CA LEU A 134 -30.49 -32.63 8.87
C LEU A 134 -29.41 -33.24 9.77
N ILE A 135 -29.35 -32.83 11.05
CA ILE A 135 -28.30 -33.28 12.00
C ILE A 135 -28.36 -34.81 12.21
N SER A 136 -29.54 -35.44 12.14
CA SER A 136 -29.66 -36.90 12.27
C SER A 136 -29.14 -37.67 11.05
N ASP A 137 -29.14 -37.06 9.86
CA ASP A 137 -28.62 -37.65 8.62
C ASP A 137 -27.09 -37.59 8.51
N LEU A 138 -26.43 -36.67 9.23
CA LEU A 138 -24.96 -36.55 9.25
C LEU A 138 -24.25 -37.79 9.82
N GLY A 139 -24.95 -38.62 10.61
CA GLY A 139 -24.43 -39.90 11.10
C GLY A 139 -24.06 -40.90 9.99
N VAL A 140 -24.60 -40.73 8.78
CA VAL A 140 -24.25 -41.53 7.59
C VAL A 140 -22.82 -41.23 7.11
N LEU A 141 -22.33 -40.01 7.34
CA LEU A 141 -21.00 -39.56 6.94
C LEU A 141 -19.95 -39.82 8.02
N LEU A 142 -20.35 -39.83 9.30
CA LEU A 142 -19.45 -39.94 10.46
C LEU A 142 -19.08 -41.39 10.84
N LYS A 143 -19.18 -42.35 9.91
CA LYS A 143 -18.79 -43.74 10.20
C LYS A 143 -17.27 -43.84 10.37
N PRO A 144 -16.77 -44.46 11.45
CA PRO A 144 -15.33 -44.57 11.73
C PRO A 144 -14.51 -45.23 10.61
N GLU A 145 -15.13 -46.09 9.80
CA GLU A 145 -14.47 -46.75 8.66
C GLU A 145 -14.14 -45.80 7.50
N LEU A 146 -14.73 -44.60 7.46
CA LEU A 146 -14.58 -43.61 6.38
C LEU A 146 -13.77 -42.37 6.81
N ILE A 147 -13.44 -42.25 8.10
CA ILE A 147 -12.67 -41.13 8.66
C ILE A 147 -11.25 -41.62 8.92
N GLY A 148 -10.31 -41.31 8.01
CA GLY A 148 -8.88 -41.62 8.21
C GLY A 148 -8.13 -42.09 6.97
N ASP A 149 -8.82 -42.44 5.88
CA ASP A 149 -8.18 -42.82 4.62
C ASP A 149 -7.81 -41.58 3.77
N ALA A 150 -6.70 -41.70 3.03
CA ALA A 150 -6.27 -40.66 2.09
C ALA A 150 -7.36 -40.45 1.01
N GLY A 151 -7.85 -39.21 0.87
CA GLY A 151 -8.91 -38.87 -0.08
C GLY A 151 -10.31 -38.69 0.54
N THR A 152 -10.43 -38.57 1.87
CA THR A 152 -11.71 -38.30 2.52
C THR A 152 -12.31 -36.95 2.03
N PRO A 153 -13.55 -36.91 1.51
CA PRO A 153 -14.13 -35.73 0.87
C PRO A 153 -14.51 -34.63 1.89
N ALA A 154 -14.33 -33.37 1.50
CA ALA A 154 -14.80 -32.23 2.29
C ALA A 154 -16.28 -31.93 1.97
N LEU A 155 -17.09 -31.64 3.00
CA LEU A 155 -18.52 -31.41 2.85
C LEU A 155 -18.96 -30.16 3.63
N THR A 156 -19.64 -29.26 2.94
CA THR A 156 -20.32 -28.10 3.52
C THR A 156 -21.81 -28.17 3.25
N LEU A 157 -22.62 -27.91 4.26
CA LEU A 157 -24.07 -27.87 4.19
C LEU A 157 -24.59 -26.54 4.75
N VAL A 158 -25.47 -25.88 4.00
CA VAL A 158 -26.22 -24.71 4.43
C VAL A 158 -27.71 -24.95 4.19
N ALA A 159 -28.48 -24.89 5.27
CA ALA A 159 -29.94 -24.88 5.23
C ALA A 159 -30.45 -23.52 5.69
N THR A 160 -31.46 -22.97 5.03
CA THR A 160 -31.95 -21.60 5.28
C THR A 160 -33.01 -21.50 6.38
N SER A 161 -33.46 -22.63 6.93
CA SER A 161 -34.47 -22.69 8.00
C SER A 161 -34.16 -23.78 9.04
N ALA A 162 -34.54 -23.54 10.30
CA ALA A 162 -34.40 -24.52 11.38
C ALA A 162 -35.49 -25.60 11.38
N LYS A 163 -35.31 -26.64 12.21
CA LYS A 163 -36.16 -27.85 12.26
C LYS A 163 -37.65 -27.56 12.51
N ASN A 164 -37.95 -26.46 13.22
CA ASN A 164 -39.29 -26.06 13.61
C ASN A 164 -39.73 -24.73 12.95
N GLN A 165 -39.10 -24.35 11.84
CA GLN A 165 -39.35 -23.07 11.16
C GLN A 165 -39.71 -23.27 9.69
N THR A 166 -40.55 -22.37 9.17
CA THR A 166 -40.93 -22.30 7.76
C THR A 166 -39.93 -21.45 6.98
N SER A 167 -39.58 -21.86 5.76
CA SER A 167 -38.89 -20.97 4.83
C SER A 167 -39.89 -19.97 4.23
N GLY A 168 -39.57 -18.68 4.19
CA GLY A 168 -40.40 -17.61 3.66
C GLY A 168 -39.91 -17.11 2.32
N GLU A 169 -40.83 -16.59 1.51
CA GLU A 169 -40.58 -16.08 0.17
C GLU A 169 -40.99 -14.60 0.06
N THR A 170 -40.35 -13.87 -0.85
CA THR A 170 -40.74 -12.51 -1.25
C THR A 170 -41.19 -12.50 -2.72
N ARG A 171 -41.68 -11.36 -3.22
CA ARG A 171 -41.93 -11.19 -4.68
C ARG A 171 -40.67 -11.37 -5.54
N ALA A 172 -39.49 -11.29 -4.94
CA ALA A 172 -38.20 -11.53 -5.58
C ALA A 172 -37.64 -12.92 -5.22
N GLY A 173 -38.47 -13.88 -4.80
CA GLY A 173 -38.12 -15.26 -4.44
C GLY A 173 -37.71 -15.49 -2.98
N GLY A 174 -37.17 -16.68 -2.70
CA GLY A 174 -36.85 -17.16 -1.35
C GLY A 174 -35.94 -16.22 -0.57
N ILE A 175 -36.25 -15.96 0.70
CA ILE A 175 -35.44 -15.06 1.55
C ILE A 175 -34.02 -15.62 1.72
N GLY A 176 -33.91 -16.94 1.88
CA GLY A 176 -32.63 -17.66 1.95
C GLY A 176 -31.82 -17.55 0.68
N THR A 177 -32.44 -17.86 -0.47
CA THR A 177 -31.81 -17.75 -1.78
C THR A 177 -31.32 -16.34 -2.09
N ASN A 178 -32.12 -15.31 -1.80
CA ASN A 178 -31.71 -13.91 -2.00
C ASN A 178 -30.51 -13.52 -1.11
N ALA A 179 -30.47 -13.97 0.15
CA ALA A 179 -29.34 -13.70 1.03
C ALA A 179 -28.04 -14.34 0.53
N ILE A 180 -28.11 -15.54 -0.04
CA ILE A 180 -26.97 -16.24 -0.65
C ILE A 180 -26.50 -15.50 -1.90
N LEU A 181 -27.41 -15.12 -2.81
CA LEU A 181 -27.08 -14.36 -4.02
C LEU A 181 -26.43 -13.00 -3.70
N ASP A 182 -26.90 -12.31 -2.67
CA ASP A 182 -26.30 -11.03 -2.26
C ASP A 182 -24.83 -11.18 -1.85
N CYS A 183 -24.47 -12.30 -1.21
CA CYS A 183 -23.07 -12.59 -0.84
C CYS A 183 -22.23 -12.95 -2.07
N ILE A 184 -22.75 -13.82 -2.95
CA ILE A 184 -22.04 -14.31 -4.15
C ILE A 184 -21.83 -13.19 -5.17
N GLU A 185 -22.78 -12.26 -5.30
CA GLU A 185 -22.72 -11.13 -6.24
C GLU A 185 -22.06 -9.88 -5.64
N GLY A 186 -21.58 -9.96 -4.39
CA GLY A 186 -20.81 -8.89 -3.74
C GLY A 186 -21.64 -7.68 -3.26
N ARG A 187 -22.97 -7.82 -3.22
CA ARG A 187 -23.88 -6.83 -2.63
C ARG A 187 -23.80 -6.82 -1.11
N ASP A 188 -23.59 -7.98 -0.51
CA ASP A 188 -23.33 -8.14 0.92
C ASP A 188 -21.88 -8.57 1.16
N PHE A 189 -21.22 -7.91 2.11
CA PHE A 189 -19.81 -8.13 2.40
C PHE A 189 -19.62 -9.37 3.28
N VAL A 190 -18.84 -10.34 2.80
CA VAL A 190 -18.44 -11.53 3.56
C VAL A 190 -17.01 -11.37 4.10
N GLN A 191 -16.03 -11.22 3.22
CA GLN A 191 -14.61 -10.98 3.51
C GLN A 191 -13.87 -10.48 2.25
N ASP A 192 -12.65 -9.98 2.38
CA ASP A 192 -11.80 -9.50 1.28
C ASP A 192 -10.38 -10.12 1.28
N SER A 193 -10.10 -11.01 2.23
CA SER A 193 -8.76 -11.57 2.48
C SER A 193 -8.37 -12.74 1.58
N ALA A 194 -9.34 -13.47 1.03
CA ALA A 194 -9.13 -14.62 0.15
C ALA A 194 -9.81 -14.42 -1.21
N SER A 195 -9.22 -14.96 -2.27
CA SER A 195 -9.72 -14.88 -3.66
C SER A 195 -10.98 -15.70 -3.92
N VAL A 196 -11.41 -16.49 -2.93
CA VAL A 196 -12.52 -17.43 -2.98
C VAL A 196 -13.28 -17.33 -1.66
N LEU A 197 -14.62 -17.38 -1.73
CA LEU A 197 -15.49 -17.52 -0.58
C LEU A 197 -15.80 -18.99 -0.30
N ASP A 198 -15.84 -19.35 0.98
CA ASP A 198 -16.36 -20.62 1.46
C ASP A 198 -17.86 -20.52 1.78
N LEU A 199 -18.59 -21.60 1.53
CA LEU A 199 -20.02 -21.69 1.81
C LEU A 199 -20.30 -21.62 3.32
N VAL A 200 -19.38 -22.04 4.21
CA VAL A 200 -19.54 -21.84 5.66
C VAL A 200 -19.51 -20.35 6.01
N GLU A 201 -18.64 -19.57 5.38
CA GLU A 201 -18.52 -18.12 5.60
C GLU A 201 -19.80 -17.40 5.15
N ILE A 202 -20.28 -17.73 3.94
CA ILE A 202 -21.57 -17.25 3.42
C ILE A 202 -22.70 -17.64 4.38
N GLY A 203 -22.75 -18.90 4.79
CA GLY A 203 -23.73 -19.42 5.75
C GLY A 203 -23.78 -18.62 7.06
N ARG A 204 -22.61 -18.35 7.66
CA ARG A 204 -22.50 -17.53 8.88
C ARG A 204 -22.96 -16.09 8.64
N ARG A 205 -22.67 -15.51 7.47
CA ARG A 205 -23.10 -14.15 7.11
C ARG A 205 -24.61 -14.07 6.96
N ILE A 206 -25.21 -14.98 6.18
CA ILE A 206 -26.66 -14.97 5.93
C ILE A 206 -27.46 -15.29 7.20
N SER A 207 -26.90 -16.05 8.15
CA SER A 207 -27.56 -16.37 9.43
C SER A 207 -28.03 -15.10 10.16
N LYS A 208 -27.18 -14.08 10.24
CA LYS A 208 -27.52 -12.78 10.86
C LYS A 208 -28.65 -12.04 10.12
N LYS A 209 -28.76 -12.22 8.80
CA LYS A 209 -29.75 -11.55 7.95
C LYS A 209 -31.10 -12.27 8.00
N LEU A 210 -31.06 -13.59 8.10
CA LEU A 210 -32.23 -14.45 8.21
C LEU A 210 -32.88 -14.33 9.59
N GLU A 211 -32.09 -14.11 10.66
CA GLU A 211 -32.60 -13.84 12.01
C GLU A 211 -33.60 -12.66 12.02
N ALA A 212 -33.31 -11.60 11.26
CA ALA A 212 -34.19 -10.43 11.13
C ALA A 212 -35.56 -10.75 10.49
N HIS A 213 -35.66 -11.87 9.79
CA HIS A 213 -36.87 -12.37 9.14
C HIS A 213 -37.50 -13.57 9.90
N GLY A 214 -37.01 -13.87 11.11
CA GLY A 214 -37.50 -14.97 11.93
C GLY A 214 -37.05 -16.37 11.46
N GLN A 215 -36.02 -16.44 10.62
CA GLN A 215 -35.45 -17.67 10.08
C GLN A 215 -34.04 -17.90 10.61
N ASN A 216 -33.70 -19.11 11.03
CA ASN A 216 -32.35 -19.44 11.45
C ASN A 216 -31.70 -20.39 10.43
N ALA A 217 -30.62 -19.93 9.79
CA ALA A 217 -29.82 -20.81 8.95
C ALA A 217 -29.03 -21.80 9.79
N ILE A 218 -28.90 -23.02 9.28
CA ILE A 218 -28.06 -24.07 9.84
C ILE A 218 -26.88 -24.24 8.91
N VAL A 219 -25.69 -24.05 9.47
CA VAL A 219 -24.43 -24.15 8.75
C VAL A 219 -23.62 -25.26 9.39
N TRP A 220 -23.21 -26.22 8.58
CA TRP A 220 -22.35 -27.31 8.99
C TRP A 220 -21.24 -27.50 7.96
N GLY A 221 -20.01 -27.70 8.44
CA GLY A 221 -18.87 -27.94 7.57
C GLY A 221 -17.93 -28.93 8.23
N LEU A 222 -17.54 -29.95 7.49
CA LEU A 222 -16.47 -30.87 7.85
C LEU A 222 -15.42 -30.78 6.74
N ASN A 223 -14.28 -30.18 7.08
CA ASN A 223 -13.17 -30.04 6.16
C ASN A 223 -11.94 -30.73 6.76
N LEU A 224 -11.55 -31.86 6.16
CA LEU A 224 -10.43 -32.68 6.62
C LEU A 224 -9.17 -32.46 5.77
N TYR A 225 -9.29 -31.99 4.51
CA TYR A 225 -8.18 -31.74 3.60
C TYR A 225 -8.47 -30.63 2.56
N GLY A 226 -7.58 -29.65 2.47
CA GLY A 226 -7.62 -28.56 1.47
C GLY A 226 -8.43 -27.32 1.90
N PRO A 227 -8.16 -26.13 1.33
CA PRO A 227 -8.95 -24.95 1.63
C PRO A 227 -10.36 -25.09 1.01
N PRO A 228 -11.43 -24.85 1.77
CA PRO A 228 -12.79 -25.01 1.25
C PRO A 228 -13.06 -23.93 0.21
N SER A 229 -13.77 -24.29 -0.88
CA SER A 229 -14.02 -23.40 -2.01
C SER A 229 -15.45 -23.54 -2.50
N PHE A 230 -16.16 -22.41 -2.60
CA PHE A 230 -17.52 -22.38 -3.14
C PHE A 230 -17.61 -21.49 -4.39
N CYS A 231 -17.30 -20.19 -4.28
CA CYS A 231 -17.30 -19.26 -5.42
C CYS A 231 -16.11 -18.29 -5.33
N ARG A 232 -15.82 -17.53 -6.39
CA ARG A 232 -14.84 -16.43 -6.33
C ARG A 232 -15.33 -15.36 -5.35
N ASN A 233 -14.39 -14.66 -4.74
CA ASN A 233 -14.70 -13.52 -3.88
C ASN A 233 -14.77 -12.24 -4.72
N PRO A 234 -15.96 -11.65 -4.93
CA PRO A 234 -16.13 -10.44 -5.73
C PRO A 234 -15.51 -9.19 -5.09
N ARG A 235 -15.06 -9.27 -3.83
CA ARG A 235 -14.42 -8.16 -3.10
C ARG A 235 -12.91 -8.35 -2.91
N TYR A 236 -12.34 -9.47 -3.34
CA TYR A 236 -10.90 -9.69 -3.31
C TYR A 236 -10.17 -8.67 -4.20
N GLU A 237 -9.13 -8.02 -3.67
CA GLU A 237 -8.30 -6.98 -4.33
C GLU A 237 -9.02 -5.68 -4.75
N THR A 238 -10.25 -5.41 -4.27
CA THR A 238 -11.00 -4.17 -4.57
C THR A 238 -10.91 -3.09 -3.47
N ASP A 239 -10.33 -3.38 -2.30
CA ASP A 239 -10.15 -2.39 -1.21
C ASP A 239 -8.80 -1.65 -1.37
N PRO A 240 -8.77 -0.31 -1.45
CA PRO A 240 -7.53 0.48 -1.48
C PRO A 240 -6.65 0.30 -0.24
N ASN A 241 -7.15 -0.29 0.85
CA ASN A 241 -6.39 -0.63 2.06
C ASN A 241 -5.94 -2.10 2.11
N THR A 242 -6.11 -2.88 1.03
CA THR A 242 -5.72 -4.29 0.96
C THR A 242 -4.25 -4.49 1.35
N SER A 243 -3.36 -3.62 0.87
CA SER A 243 -1.93 -3.68 1.19
C SER A 243 -1.66 -3.47 2.68
N LEU A 244 -2.41 -2.59 3.35
CA LEU A 244 -2.25 -2.38 4.79
C LEU A 244 -2.81 -3.55 5.59
N ARG A 245 -3.96 -4.09 5.20
CA ARG A 245 -4.53 -5.27 5.87
C ARG A 245 -3.66 -6.51 5.67
N SER A 246 -3.10 -6.73 4.50
CA SER A 246 -2.16 -7.82 4.26
C SER A 246 -0.89 -7.66 5.09
N LEU A 247 -0.34 -6.44 5.21
CA LEU A 247 0.78 -6.17 6.11
C LEU A 247 0.47 -6.55 7.57
N ILE A 248 -0.74 -6.24 8.05
CA ILE A 248 -1.17 -6.54 9.42
C ILE A 248 -1.43 -8.05 9.61
N HIS A 249 -2.05 -8.72 8.62
CA HIS A 249 -2.40 -10.14 8.71
C HIS A 249 -1.20 -11.09 8.57
N TYR A 250 -0.21 -10.73 7.74
CA TYR A 250 0.98 -11.53 7.49
C TYR A 250 2.21 -11.06 8.31
N TRP A 251 1.97 -10.32 9.40
CA TRP A 251 3.05 -9.90 10.29
C TRP A 251 3.63 -11.09 11.07
N PRO A 252 4.95 -11.14 11.32
CA PRO A 252 5.55 -12.21 12.11
C PRO A 252 4.92 -12.29 13.51
N SER A 253 4.44 -13.47 13.91
CA SER A 253 3.67 -13.68 15.15
C SER A 253 4.44 -13.33 16.43
N ASN A 254 5.77 -13.39 16.39
CA ASN A 254 6.66 -12.98 17.47
C ASN A 254 6.77 -11.45 17.64
N LEU A 255 6.25 -10.66 16.69
CA LEU A 255 6.31 -9.19 16.67
C LEU A 255 4.92 -8.54 16.61
N ASP A 256 3.85 -9.30 16.83
CA ASP A 256 2.45 -8.85 16.90
C ASP A 256 2.27 -7.61 17.77
N ARG A 257 3.03 -7.52 18.86
CA ARG A 257 2.96 -6.40 19.80
C ARG A 257 3.37 -5.07 19.16
N ALA A 258 4.39 -5.06 18.30
CA ALA A 258 4.88 -3.84 17.65
C ALA A 258 3.82 -3.22 16.73
N ILE A 259 3.09 -4.05 15.97
CA ILE A 259 2.00 -3.59 15.10
C ILE A 259 0.78 -3.18 15.92
N ARG A 260 0.43 -3.93 16.98
CA ARG A 260 -0.70 -3.56 17.86
C ARG A 260 -0.45 -2.23 18.56
N ASP A 261 0.75 -2.02 19.10
CA ASP A 261 1.11 -0.80 19.84
C ASP A 261 1.15 0.43 18.93
N ASN A 262 1.39 0.25 17.62
CA ASN A 262 1.42 1.32 16.62
C ASN A 262 0.19 1.34 15.68
N TYR A 263 -0.84 0.52 15.93
CA TYR A 263 -1.93 0.28 14.96
C TYR A 263 -2.62 1.57 14.53
N ASP A 264 -3.04 2.39 15.50
CA ASP A 264 -3.73 3.66 15.25
C ASP A 264 -2.81 4.65 14.50
N SER A 265 -1.52 4.68 14.85
CA SER A 265 -0.53 5.53 14.19
C SER A 265 -0.30 5.09 12.73
N ILE A 266 -0.20 3.78 12.47
CA ILE A 266 -0.08 3.23 11.11
C ILE A 266 -1.29 3.65 10.26
N TRP A 267 -2.51 3.43 10.77
CA TRP A 267 -3.73 3.81 10.05
C TRP A 267 -3.85 5.32 9.82
N SER A 268 -3.48 6.13 10.82
CA SER A 268 -3.54 7.59 10.69
C SER A 268 -2.62 8.11 9.59
N VAL A 269 -1.36 7.68 9.57
CA VAL A 269 -0.37 8.11 8.56
C VAL A 269 -0.72 7.54 7.19
N TYR A 270 -1.12 6.26 7.11
CA TYR A 270 -1.51 5.63 5.86
C TYR A 270 -2.76 6.27 5.23
N GLY A 271 -3.76 6.61 6.05
CA GLY A 271 -5.04 7.17 5.60
C GLY A 271 -4.95 8.58 5.01
N ILE A 272 -3.94 9.37 5.40
CA ILE A 272 -3.71 10.72 4.87
C ILE A 272 -2.59 10.79 3.83
N LEU A 273 -1.89 9.69 3.57
CA LEU A 273 -0.65 9.66 2.78
C LEU A 273 -0.83 10.16 1.34
N ASP A 274 -2.02 10.02 0.73
CA ASP A 274 -2.31 10.54 -0.61
C ASP A 274 -2.47 12.06 -0.64
N ARG A 275 -2.76 12.69 0.51
CA ARG A 275 -3.13 14.10 0.62
C ARG A 275 -2.09 14.95 1.32
N GLN A 276 -1.48 14.42 2.37
CA GLN A 276 -0.53 15.11 3.23
C GLN A 276 0.75 14.30 3.41
N TRP A 277 1.86 14.99 3.54
CA TRP A 277 3.18 14.40 3.75
C TRP A 277 3.91 15.10 4.88
N SER A 278 4.47 14.30 5.78
CA SER A 278 5.40 14.75 6.80
C SER A 278 6.46 13.67 6.96
N ALA A 279 7.66 13.92 6.43
CA ALA A 279 8.77 12.99 6.54
C ALA A 279 9.14 12.68 8.01
N PRO A 280 9.20 13.67 8.95
CA PRO A 280 9.47 13.38 10.35
C PRO A 280 8.44 12.44 11.00
N GLN A 281 7.14 12.67 10.76
CA GLN A 281 6.07 11.82 11.31
C GLN A 281 6.14 10.41 10.71
N PHE A 282 6.36 10.30 9.41
CA PHE A 282 6.48 9.01 8.72
C PHE A 282 7.71 8.22 9.23
N MET A 283 8.88 8.84 9.31
CA MET A 283 10.09 8.19 9.79
C MET A 283 10.01 7.83 11.29
N SER A 284 9.33 8.64 12.10
CA SER A 284 9.06 8.31 13.51
C SER A 284 8.19 7.05 13.63
N LEU A 285 7.13 6.93 12.81
CA LEU A 285 6.30 5.74 12.73
C LEU A 285 7.11 4.52 12.29
N VAL A 286 7.86 4.63 11.19
CA VAL A 286 8.66 3.52 10.66
C VAL A 286 9.69 3.04 11.70
N ASN A 287 10.41 3.96 12.34
CA ASN A 287 11.34 3.58 13.42
C ASN A 287 10.64 2.90 14.59
N SER A 288 9.45 3.35 14.99
CA SER A 288 8.69 2.73 16.08
C SER A 288 8.27 1.29 15.76
N VAL A 289 7.98 1.00 14.48
CA VAL A 289 7.67 -0.35 14.00
C VAL A 289 8.92 -1.21 13.80
N LEU A 290 10.03 -0.63 13.33
CA LEU A 290 11.27 -1.36 13.05
C LEU A 290 12.12 -1.63 14.30
N ASN A 291 12.06 -0.80 15.34
CA ASN A 291 12.90 -0.93 16.52
C ASN A 291 12.81 -2.31 17.19
N PRO A 292 11.62 -2.90 17.42
CA PRO A 292 11.51 -4.27 17.95
C PRO A 292 12.08 -5.34 17.01
N CYS A 293 12.16 -5.07 15.71
CA CYS A 293 12.70 -6.00 14.72
C CYS A 293 14.24 -6.03 14.68
N ARG A 294 14.93 -5.03 15.29
CA ARG A 294 16.39 -4.88 15.20
C ARG A 294 17.18 -6.01 15.89
N GLU A 295 16.53 -6.87 16.68
CA GLU A 295 17.16 -8.06 17.26
C GLU A 295 17.46 -9.16 16.21
N ASN A 296 16.77 -9.14 15.06
CA ASN A 296 16.94 -10.12 13.99
C ASN A 296 16.96 -9.44 12.62
N ASP A 297 18.15 -9.41 12.01
CA ASP A 297 18.41 -8.73 10.74
C ASP A 297 17.46 -9.15 9.61
N SER A 298 17.18 -10.45 9.45
CA SER A 298 16.29 -10.92 8.38
C SER A 298 14.85 -10.47 8.58
N VAL A 299 14.40 -10.40 9.84
CA VAL A 299 13.06 -9.92 10.18
C VAL A 299 12.98 -8.40 10.02
N LEU A 300 14.02 -7.66 10.43
CA LEU A 300 14.13 -6.22 10.23
C LEU A 300 14.00 -5.84 8.75
N VAL A 301 14.80 -6.47 7.89
CA VAL A 301 14.78 -6.21 6.44
C VAL A 301 13.42 -6.58 5.84
N GLY A 302 12.89 -7.76 6.15
CA GLY A 302 11.57 -8.17 5.65
C GLY A 302 10.43 -7.25 6.11
N CYS A 303 10.50 -6.71 7.33
CA CYS A 303 9.55 -5.71 7.82
C CYS A 303 9.69 -4.38 7.09
N ALA A 304 10.93 -3.90 6.87
CA ALA A 304 11.18 -2.68 6.11
C ALA A 304 10.67 -2.80 4.66
N GLU A 305 10.96 -3.91 3.97
CA GLU A 305 10.45 -4.15 2.62
C GLU A 305 8.91 -4.16 2.56
N ARG A 306 8.24 -4.82 3.52
CA ARG A 306 6.78 -4.82 3.60
C ARG A 306 6.21 -3.42 3.81
N LEU A 307 6.81 -2.63 4.71
CA LEU A 307 6.40 -1.24 4.94
C LEU A 307 6.59 -0.40 3.67
N ALA A 308 7.74 -0.50 3.01
CA ALA A 308 8.01 0.20 1.76
C ALA A 308 6.97 -0.16 0.69
N VAL A 309 6.73 -1.45 0.42
CA VAL A 309 5.73 -1.89 -0.57
C VAL A 309 4.33 -1.37 -0.23
N THR A 310 3.93 -1.48 1.04
CA THR A 310 2.58 -1.12 1.50
C THR A 310 2.31 0.36 1.38
N PHE A 311 3.21 1.19 1.91
CA PHE A 311 3.05 2.64 1.87
C PHE A 311 3.28 3.20 0.47
N SER A 312 4.20 2.64 -0.33
CA SER A 312 4.38 3.08 -1.73
C SER A 312 3.13 2.81 -2.57
N ALA A 313 2.45 1.67 -2.38
CA ALA A 313 1.19 1.37 -3.08
C ALA A 313 0.10 2.43 -2.83
N LYS A 314 0.07 3.01 -1.63
CA LYS A 314 -0.83 4.13 -1.30
C LYS A 314 -0.29 5.47 -1.82
N ALA A 315 1.01 5.70 -1.72
CA ALA A 315 1.69 6.92 -2.14
C ALA A 315 1.53 7.22 -3.64
N VAL A 316 1.45 6.19 -4.50
CA VAL A 316 1.21 6.35 -5.95
C VAL A 316 -0.14 7.03 -6.25
N GLN A 317 -1.09 7.02 -5.31
CA GLN A 317 -2.38 7.73 -5.46
C GLN A 317 -2.26 9.24 -5.21
N ALA A 318 -1.12 9.73 -4.69
CA ALA A 318 -0.92 11.14 -4.43
C ALA A 318 -0.76 11.94 -5.73
N LYS A 319 -1.16 13.23 -5.70
CA LYS A 319 -0.91 14.15 -6.82
C LYS A 319 0.59 14.43 -7.02
N ASP A 320 1.37 14.35 -5.94
CA ASP A 320 2.81 14.56 -5.96
C ASP A 320 3.52 13.28 -6.36
N VAL A 321 4.11 13.28 -7.56
CA VAL A 321 4.81 12.12 -8.13
C VAL A 321 6.02 11.67 -7.28
N TYR A 322 6.61 12.56 -6.49
CA TYR A 322 7.73 12.22 -5.60
C TYR A 322 7.29 11.52 -4.31
N ARG A 323 5.98 11.39 -4.04
CA ARG A 323 5.48 10.78 -2.79
C ARG A 323 5.94 9.34 -2.61
N SER A 324 5.89 8.53 -3.67
CA SER A 324 6.33 7.13 -3.61
C SER A 324 7.83 7.01 -3.35
N PRO A 325 8.72 7.69 -4.11
CA PRO A 325 10.14 7.76 -3.79
C PRO A 325 10.42 8.19 -2.36
N MET A 326 9.75 9.23 -1.87
CA MET A 326 9.96 9.74 -0.50
C MET A 326 9.59 8.70 0.57
N VAL A 327 8.58 7.86 0.33
CA VAL A 327 8.26 6.71 1.20
C VAL A 327 9.36 5.67 1.17
N THR A 328 9.79 5.24 -0.02
CA THR A 328 10.87 4.25 -0.20
C THR A 328 12.16 4.74 0.49
N ALA A 329 12.50 6.01 0.25
CA ALA A 329 13.60 6.75 0.87
C ALA A 329 13.50 6.79 2.40
N GLY A 330 12.34 7.12 2.94
CA GLY A 330 12.13 7.22 4.39
C GLY A 330 12.30 5.87 5.09
N VAL A 331 11.82 4.79 4.47
CA VAL A 331 12.01 3.44 5.00
C VAL A 331 13.47 3.02 4.89
N ALA A 332 14.13 3.26 3.75
CA ALA A 332 15.55 2.96 3.58
C ALA A 332 16.42 3.69 4.61
N ALA A 333 16.17 4.99 4.82
CA ALA A 333 16.90 5.79 5.80
C ALA A 333 16.73 5.28 7.25
N CYS A 334 15.59 4.66 7.60
CA CYS A 334 15.38 4.08 8.93
C CYS A 334 16.21 2.82 9.21
N LEU A 335 16.79 2.19 8.17
CA LEU A 335 17.74 1.09 8.31
C LEU A 335 19.16 1.55 8.67
N LEU A 336 19.47 2.84 8.48
CA LEU A 336 20.81 3.42 8.68
C LEU A 336 21.46 3.06 10.03
N PRO A 337 20.75 3.10 11.18
CA PRO A 337 21.34 2.73 12.48
C PRO A 337 21.70 1.24 12.64
N SER A 338 21.20 0.39 11.75
CA SER A 338 21.40 -1.08 11.76
C SER A 338 22.35 -1.57 10.66
N LEU A 339 22.96 -0.67 9.88
CA LEU A 339 23.97 -1.06 8.89
C LEU A 339 25.21 -1.69 9.55
N GLY A 340 25.94 -2.47 8.76
CA GLY A 340 27.17 -3.15 9.18
C GLY A 340 27.04 -4.67 9.26
N THR A 341 25.86 -5.23 8.98
CA THR A 341 25.67 -6.67 8.80
C THR A 341 25.31 -6.97 7.33
N PRO A 342 25.78 -8.10 6.76
CA PRO A 342 25.55 -8.39 5.34
C PRO A 342 24.07 -8.44 4.94
N VAL A 343 23.19 -8.85 5.86
CA VAL A 343 21.74 -8.96 5.62
C VAL A 343 21.10 -7.58 5.56
N VAL A 344 21.38 -6.71 6.54
CA VAL A 344 20.81 -5.35 6.57
C VAL A 344 21.38 -4.50 5.45
N ASP A 345 22.68 -4.63 5.16
CA ASP A 345 23.34 -3.92 4.06
C ASP A 345 22.71 -4.33 2.71
N ALA A 346 22.44 -5.62 2.48
CA ALA A 346 21.76 -6.09 1.27
C ALA A 346 20.32 -5.55 1.15
N GLY A 347 19.57 -5.52 2.27
CA GLY A 347 18.22 -4.93 2.30
C GLY A 347 18.21 -3.43 2.01
N ALA A 348 19.17 -2.69 2.58
CA ALA A 348 19.35 -1.27 2.32
C ALA A 348 19.73 -0.99 0.85
N ILE A 349 20.59 -1.82 0.26
CA ILE A 349 20.92 -1.76 -1.18
C ILE A 349 19.67 -1.94 -2.03
N LEU A 350 18.85 -2.97 -1.73
CA LEU A 350 17.64 -3.27 -2.50
C LEU A 350 16.63 -2.11 -2.47
N LEU A 351 16.39 -1.53 -1.30
CA LEU A 351 15.51 -0.37 -1.17
C LEU A 351 16.08 0.88 -1.86
N THR A 352 17.39 1.08 -1.79
CA THR A 352 18.08 2.19 -2.46
C THR A 352 18.00 2.05 -3.99
N TYR A 353 18.16 0.85 -4.53
CA TYR A 353 18.05 0.61 -5.97
C TYR A 353 16.60 0.79 -6.45
N LYS A 354 15.63 0.30 -5.69
CA LYS A 354 14.21 0.57 -5.95
C LYS A 354 13.92 2.08 -5.97
N LEU A 355 14.46 2.84 -5.01
CA LEU A 355 14.33 4.29 -4.99
C LEU A 355 14.91 4.93 -6.27
N VAL A 356 16.11 4.51 -6.69
CA VAL A 356 16.75 5.01 -7.91
C VAL A 356 15.88 4.72 -9.13
N ASP A 357 15.34 3.50 -9.26
CA ASP A 357 14.43 3.15 -10.36
C ASP A 357 13.18 4.05 -10.39
N GLU A 358 12.55 4.28 -9.23
CA GLU A 358 11.41 5.19 -9.11
C GLU A 358 11.78 6.63 -9.52
N LEU A 359 12.92 7.14 -9.05
CA LEU A 359 13.39 8.49 -9.39
C LEU A 359 13.74 8.64 -10.87
N LEU A 360 14.36 7.63 -11.51
CA LEU A 360 14.69 7.66 -12.93
C LEU A 360 13.44 7.78 -13.82
N VAL A 361 12.36 7.07 -13.46
CA VAL A 361 11.07 7.14 -14.16
C VAL A 361 10.44 8.53 -13.99
N ILE A 362 10.47 9.08 -12.78
CA ILE A 362 9.92 10.42 -12.49
C ILE A 362 10.72 11.50 -13.21
N ASN A 363 12.06 11.43 -13.17
CA ASN A 363 12.94 12.38 -13.84
C ASN A 363 12.70 12.38 -15.36
N GLU A 364 12.50 11.21 -15.96
CA GLU A 364 12.16 11.08 -17.38
C GLU A 364 10.83 11.78 -17.70
N SER A 365 9.79 11.50 -16.92
CA SER A 365 8.48 12.14 -17.06
C SER A 365 8.53 13.66 -16.84
N LEU A 366 9.35 14.12 -15.89
CA LEU A 366 9.54 15.54 -15.59
C LEU A 366 10.25 16.27 -16.73
N ILE A 367 11.30 15.67 -17.31
CA ILE A 367 12.01 16.23 -18.46
C ILE A 367 11.05 16.44 -19.63
N ASP A 368 10.21 15.44 -19.93
CA ASP A 368 9.21 15.54 -21.00
C ASP A 368 8.15 16.60 -20.71
N SER A 369 7.73 16.70 -19.44
CA SER A 369 6.78 17.71 -18.97
C SER A 369 7.34 19.14 -19.08
N LEU A 370 8.60 19.35 -18.68
CA LEU A 370 9.29 20.65 -18.77
C LEU A 370 9.46 21.12 -20.21
N LYS A 371 9.77 20.20 -21.13
CA LYS A 371 9.87 20.49 -22.57
C LYS A 371 8.52 20.84 -23.19
N THR A 372 7.45 20.18 -22.74
CA THR A 372 6.10 20.36 -23.30
C THR A 372 5.42 21.60 -22.72
N ASN A 373 5.60 21.85 -21.42
CA ASN A 373 4.97 22.93 -20.69
C ASN A 373 5.96 23.59 -19.72
N LYS A 374 6.41 24.79 -20.08
CA LYS A 374 7.32 25.61 -19.25
C LYS A 374 6.77 26.00 -17.87
N TYR A 375 5.48 25.76 -17.60
CA TYR A 375 4.83 26.02 -16.31
C TYR A 375 4.51 24.73 -15.53
N CYS A 376 5.06 23.57 -15.92
CA CYS A 376 4.70 22.29 -15.32
C CYS A 376 5.05 22.16 -13.82
N LEU A 377 5.97 22.96 -13.31
CA LEU A 377 6.28 22.99 -11.87
C LEU A 377 5.28 23.81 -11.07
N LEU A 378 4.39 24.57 -11.72
CA LEU A 378 3.28 25.26 -11.06
C LEU A 378 2.06 24.33 -10.97
N PRO A 379 1.29 24.37 -9.87
CA PRO A 379 0.08 23.57 -9.74
C PRO A 379 -0.96 24.00 -10.79
N SER A 380 -1.59 23.02 -11.44
CA SER A 380 -2.63 23.25 -12.46
C SER A 380 -3.93 23.83 -11.88
N GLU A 381 -4.19 23.60 -10.60
CA GLU A 381 -5.35 24.10 -9.87
C GLU A 381 -4.91 24.68 -8.52
N GLY A 382 -5.48 25.82 -8.12
CA GLY A 382 -5.17 26.45 -6.82
C GLY A 382 -3.81 27.16 -6.75
N GLY A 383 -3.13 27.33 -7.88
CA GLY A 383 -1.95 28.19 -8.00
C GLY A 383 -2.27 29.66 -7.75
N GLY A 384 -1.36 30.37 -7.09
CA GLY A 384 -1.55 31.77 -6.70
C GLY A 384 -0.34 32.30 -5.94
N PHE A 385 -0.55 33.23 -5.01
CA PHE A 385 0.54 33.83 -4.22
C PHE A 385 1.34 32.83 -3.37
N VAL A 386 0.78 31.65 -3.07
CA VAL A 386 1.49 30.58 -2.34
C VAL A 386 2.75 30.11 -3.11
N GLU A 387 2.74 30.22 -4.43
CA GLU A 387 3.86 29.79 -5.28
C GLU A 387 5.07 30.72 -5.19
N LEU A 388 4.90 31.96 -4.73
CA LEU A 388 6.03 32.84 -4.40
C LEU A 388 6.90 32.25 -3.29
N TYR A 389 6.31 31.41 -2.43
CA TYR A 389 7.04 30.67 -1.41
C TYR A 389 7.37 29.24 -1.85
N GLN A 390 6.42 28.52 -2.44
CA GLN A 390 6.56 27.08 -2.68
C GLN A 390 7.40 26.73 -3.91
N LEU A 391 7.39 27.54 -4.98
CA LEU A 391 8.12 27.22 -6.20
C LEU A 391 9.64 27.15 -5.98
N PRO A 392 10.30 28.12 -5.29
CA PRO A 392 11.72 28.03 -5.00
C PRO A 392 12.11 26.76 -4.24
N LEU A 393 11.31 26.37 -3.23
CA LEU A 393 11.50 25.14 -2.47
C LEU A 393 11.29 23.89 -3.32
N ARG A 394 10.33 23.93 -4.24
CA ARG A 394 10.06 22.83 -5.17
C ARG A 394 11.22 22.65 -6.15
N ILE A 395 11.81 23.75 -6.64
CA ILE A 395 12.97 23.71 -7.54
C ILE A 395 14.18 23.06 -6.85
N SER A 396 14.50 23.47 -5.62
CA SER A 396 15.58 22.84 -4.87
C SER A 396 15.30 21.36 -4.62
N LYS A 397 14.05 20.99 -4.28
CA LYS A 397 13.63 19.59 -4.11
C LYS A 397 13.85 18.76 -5.36
N VAL A 398 13.40 19.24 -6.51
CA VAL A 398 13.58 18.54 -7.80
C VAL A 398 15.06 18.29 -8.08
N LEU A 399 15.92 19.31 -7.92
CA LEU A 399 17.35 19.17 -8.17
C LEU A 399 18.04 18.26 -7.15
N GLY A 400 17.70 18.38 -5.87
CA GLY A 400 18.26 17.52 -4.82
C GLY A 400 17.88 16.05 -5.03
N TRP A 401 16.62 15.74 -5.35
CA TRP A 401 16.18 14.37 -5.63
C TRP A 401 16.76 13.81 -6.94
N ALA A 402 16.90 14.64 -7.98
CA ALA A 402 17.61 14.24 -9.20
C ALA A 402 19.10 13.95 -8.92
N GLY A 403 19.74 14.75 -8.04
CA GLY A 403 21.11 14.52 -7.60
C GLY A 403 21.25 13.25 -6.75
N ALA A 404 20.31 13.00 -5.85
CA ALA A 404 20.28 11.76 -5.07
C ALA A 404 20.11 10.52 -5.95
N ALA A 405 19.33 10.59 -7.03
CA ALA A 405 19.22 9.52 -8.01
C ALA A 405 20.60 9.15 -8.59
N TYR A 406 21.45 10.14 -8.89
CA TYR A 406 22.82 9.92 -9.35
C TYR A 406 23.74 9.36 -8.25
N LEU A 407 23.78 10.00 -7.07
CA LEU A 407 24.67 9.61 -5.98
C LEU A 407 24.36 8.21 -5.42
N CYS A 408 23.10 7.80 -5.49
CA CYS A 408 22.65 6.50 -4.97
C CYS A 408 22.63 5.40 -6.03
N ALA A 409 22.73 5.72 -7.32
CA ALA A 409 22.62 4.76 -8.41
C ALA A 409 23.67 3.64 -8.32
N PRO A 410 23.29 2.40 -8.71
CA PRO A 410 24.29 1.42 -9.13
C PRO A 410 24.99 1.88 -10.41
N GLU A 411 26.18 1.34 -10.68
CA GLU A 411 26.96 1.63 -11.89
C GLU A 411 26.13 1.51 -13.18
N SER A 412 25.23 0.52 -13.25
CA SER A 412 24.35 0.29 -14.41
C SER A 412 23.38 1.43 -14.72
N HIS A 413 23.05 2.27 -13.74
CA HIS A 413 22.09 3.36 -13.86
C HIS A 413 22.73 4.75 -13.71
N GLN A 414 23.99 4.82 -13.28
CA GLN A 414 24.67 6.07 -12.95
C GLN A 414 24.80 7.01 -14.16
N GLU A 415 25.12 6.49 -15.35
CA GLU A 415 25.17 7.29 -16.58
C GLU A 415 23.80 7.89 -16.92
N LYS A 416 22.73 7.08 -16.88
CA LYS A 416 21.35 7.54 -17.13
C LYS A 416 20.96 8.62 -16.13
N ALA A 417 21.23 8.42 -14.84
CA ALA A 417 20.92 9.38 -13.79
C ALA A 417 21.66 10.70 -14.00
N GLY A 418 22.94 10.66 -14.37
CA GLY A 418 23.74 11.85 -14.64
C GLY A 418 23.22 12.66 -15.83
N LEU A 419 22.87 11.98 -16.93
CA LEU A 419 22.25 12.61 -18.10
C LEU A 419 20.90 13.25 -17.78
N GLN A 420 20.09 12.62 -16.92
CA GLN A 420 18.81 13.19 -16.48
C GLN A 420 19.02 14.40 -15.59
N PHE A 421 19.93 14.34 -14.61
CA PHE A 421 20.25 15.47 -13.75
C PHE A 421 20.70 16.68 -14.56
N ALA A 422 21.66 16.51 -15.48
CA ALA A 422 22.17 17.59 -16.32
C ALA A 422 21.04 18.25 -17.14
N LYS A 423 20.14 17.46 -17.73
CA LYS A 423 18.99 17.97 -18.47
C LYS A 423 18.01 18.75 -17.59
N ILE A 424 17.70 18.24 -16.39
CA ILE A 424 16.79 18.91 -15.46
C ILE A 424 17.40 20.24 -15.00
N LEU A 425 18.68 20.25 -14.63
CA LEU A 425 19.40 21.46 -14.23
C LEU A 425 19.36 22.53 -15.33
N ASN A 426 19.72 22.15 -16.55
CA ASN A 426 19.74 23.07 -17.69
C ASN A 426 18.34 23.65 -17.98
N LEU A 427 17.30 22.81 -18.01
CA LEU A 427 15.90 23.26 -18.20
C LEU A 427 15.41 24.18 -17.07
N ILE A 428 15.80 23.91 -15.81
CA ILE A 428 15.44 24.78 -14.68
C ILE A 428 16.13 26.13 -14.81
N LEU A 429 17.40 26.18 -15.16
CA LEU A 429 18.13 27.43 -15.34
C LEU A 429 17.60 28.22 -16.54
N GLU A 430 17.22 27.55 -17.62
CA GLU A 430 16.62 28.19 -18.80
C GLU A 430 15.23 28.79 -18.50
N VAL A 431 14.35 28.02 -17.85
CA VAL A 431 12.93 28.37 -17.72
C VAL A 431 12.61 29.08 -16.40
N TYR A 432 13.29 28.71 -15.32
CA TYR A 432 12.96 29.11 -13.95
C TYR A 432 14.08 29.87 -13.24
N SER A 433 15.10 30.38 -13.93
CA SER A 433 16.20 31.16 -13.32
C SER A 433 15.72 32.25 -12.35
N GLY A 434 14.66 32.99 -12.69
CA GLY A 434 14.08 34.01 -11.80
C GLY A 434 13.42 33.48 -10.52
N SER A 435 13.19 32.16 -10.42
CA SER A 435 12.66 31.47 -9.24
C SER A 435 13.71 30.64 -8.50
N VAL A 436 14.95 30.58 -9.01
CA VAL A 436 16.10 30.01 -8.31
C VAL A 436 16.58 31.05 -7.29
N ILE A 437 15.97 31.02 -6.11
CA ILE A 437 16.25 31.95 -5.02
C ILE A 437 16.51 31.20 -3.72
N ALA A 438 17.40 31.75 -2.89
CA ALA A 438 17.63 31.30 -1.53
C ALA A 438 16.52 31.84 -0.62
N LEU A 439 15.43 31.09 -0.51
CA LEU A 439 14.21 31.47 0.20
C LEU A 439 14.17 30.99 1.64
N SER A 440 14.55 29.73 1.85
CA SER A 440 14.55 29.05 3.15
C SER A 440 15.84 28.28 3.33
N ASP A 441 16.30 28.18 4.57
CA ASP A 441 17.48 27.39 4.88
C ASP A 441 17.24 25.87 4.70
N ALA A 442 15.96 25.44 4.63
CA ALA A 442 15.56 24.09 4.23
C ALA A 442 16.11 23.64 2.87
N GLN A 443 16.53 24.60 2.03
CA GLN A 443 17.08 24.31 0.71
C GLN A 443 18.58 23.93 0.77
N ALA A 444 19.27 24.15 1.89
CA ALA A 444 20.71 23.93 2.00
C ALA A 444 21.13 22.50 1.64
N SER A 445 20.41 21.48 2.13
CA SER A 445 20.70 20.07 1.83
C SER A 445 20.56 19.74 0.34
N HIS A 446 19.57 20.34 -0.30
CA HIS A 446 19.30 20.17 -1.73
C HIS A 446 20.37 20.84 -2.59
N TRP A 447 20.82 22.04 -2.21
CA TRP A 447 21.89 22.75 -2.90
C TRP A 447 23.24 22.05 -2.75
N GLU A 448 23.53 21.53 -1.56
CA GLU A 448 24.72 20.72 -1.29
C GLU A 448 24.82 19.54 -2.25
N VAL A 449 23.75 18.75 -2.33
CA VAL A 449 23.67 17.57 -3.21
C VAL A 449 23.76 17.97 -4.68
N SER A 450 23.01 19.01 -5.09
CA SER A 450 22.96 19.43 -6.49
C SER A 450 24.31 19.94 -6.99
N LEU A 451 25.01 20.77 -6.20
CA LEU A 451 26.31 21.32 -6.56
C LEU A 451 27.40 20.25 -6.57
N ALA A 452 27.34 19.29 -5.64
CA ALA A 452 28.25 18.14 -5.65
C ALA A 452 28.09 17.30 -6.93
N VAL A 453 26.85 17.00 -7.33
CA VAL A 453 26.59 16.26 -8.57
C VAL A 453 26.98 17.05 -9.81
N ALA A 454 26.70 18.35 -9.85
CA ALA A 454 27.14 19.22 -10.93
C ALA A 454 28.67 19.22 -11.08
N LYS A 455 29.42 19.23 -9.95
CA LYS A 455 30.88 19.11 -9.98
C LYS A 455 31.33 17.75 -10.50
N THR A 456 30.73 16.65 -10.05
CA THR A 456 31.07 15.29 -10.53
C THR A 456 30.85 15.12 -12.03
N LEU A 457 29.82 15.78 -12.58
CA LEU A 457 29.45 15.71 -14.00
C LEU A 457 30.12 16.79 -14.86
N ASP A 458 31.03 17.59 -14.30
CA ASP A 458 31.74 18.69 -14.98
C ASP A 458 30.81 19.76 -15.57
N LEU A 459 29.68 20.04 -14.91
CA LEU A 459 28.69 21.04 -15.32
C LEU A 459 29.06 22.43 -14.77
N LYS A 460 30.24 22.94 -15.15
CA LYS A 460 30.80 24.18 -14.58
C LYS A 460 29.91 25.39 -14.86
N GLU A 461 29.48 25.61 -16.10
CA GLU A 461 28.67 26.78 -16.47
C GLU A 461 27.32 26.83 -15.73
N GLU A 462 26.61 25.70 -15.68
CA GLU A 462 25.34 25.61 -14.96
C GLU A 462 25.51 25.81 -13.45
N ALA A 463 26.57 25.26 -12.86
CA ALA A 463 26.87 25.42 -11.45
C ALA A 463 27.22 26.88 -11.11
N GLU A 464 28.01 27.57 -11.94
CA GLU A 464 28.35 28.98 -11.74
C GLU A 464 27.09 29.85 -11.76
N LEU A 465 26.19 29.63 -12.73
CA LEU A 465 24.91 30.33 -12.80
C LEU A 465 24.04 30.06 -11.57
N LEU A 466 23.95 28.80 -11.14
CA LEU A 466 23.19 28.41 -9.94
C LEU A 466 23.74 29.09 -8.68
N ILE A 467 25.07 29.04 -8.47
CA ILE A 467 25.74 29.69 -7.33
C ILE A 467 25.49 31.20 -7.36
N GLY A 468 25.65 31.84 -8.52
CA GLY A 468 25.45 33.28 -8.70
C GLY A 468 24.01 33.71 -8.36
N LEU A 469 23.00 33.00 -8.84
CA LEU A 469 21.59 33.29 -8.55
C LEU A 469 21.28 33.16 -7.05
N LEU A 470 21.76 32.08 -6.43
CA LEU A 470 21.55 31.83 -5.00
C LEU A 470 22.28 32.84 -4.13
N PHE A 471 23.54 33.12 -4.42
CA PHE A 471 24.33 34.09 -3.66
C PHE A 471 23.78 35.50 -3.78
N ASN A 472 23.41 35.93 -4.99
CA ASN A 472 22.73 37.21 -5.21
C ASN A 472 21.45 37.31 -4.36
N SER A 473 20.68 36.22 -4.27
CA SER A 473 19.48 36.14 -3.43
C SER A 473 19.79 36.32 -1.93
N VAL A 474 20.85 35.66 -1.43
CA VAL A 474 21.32 35.80 -0.04
C VAL A 474 21.76 37.23 0.26
N ILE A 475 22.51 37.85 -0.65
CA ILE A 475 22.98 39.23 -0.51
C ILE A 475 21.79 40.21 -0.50
N ASN A 476 20.83 40.06 -1.40
CA ASN A 476 19.67 40.95 -1.48
C ASN A 476 18.75 40.87 -0.27
N CYS A 477 18.67 39.73 0.41
CA CYS A 477 17.90 39.59 1.65
C CYS A 477 18.74 39.78 2.92
N GLU A 478 20.00 40.22 2.80
CA GLU A 478 20.94 40.38 3.91
C GLU A 478 21.08 39.10 4.76
N GLY A 479 21.05 37.92 4.12
CA GLY A 479 21.11 36.62 4.79
C GLY A 479 19.87 36.23 5.57
N LYS A 480 18.75 36.96 5.45
CA LYS A 480 17.52 36.69 6.21
C LYS A 480 16.64 35.64 5.50
N LEU A 481 17.14 34.41 5.44
CA LEU A 481 16.38 33.26 4.91
C LEU A 481 15.34 32.79 5.94
N SER A 482 14.24 32.21 5.46
CA SER A 482 13.22 31.65 6.37
C SER A 482 13.71 30.37 7.03
N ARG A 483 13.27 30.14 8.27
CA ARG A 483 13.46 28.88 8.98
C ARG A 483 12.79 27.72 8.26
N TYR A 484 13.34 26.52 8.42
CA TYR A 484 12.79 25.32 7.78
C TYR A 484 11.41 24.93 8.36
N ASP A 485 11.13 25.29 9.60
CA ASP A 485 9.93 24.89 10.37
C ASP A 485 8.84 25.98 10.42
N ILE A 486 8.89 26.98 9.53
CA ILE A 486 7.90 28.06 9.50
C ILE A 486 6.48 27.52 9.26
N ALA A 487 5.53 27.96 10.10
CA ALA A 487 4.13 27.61 9.94
C ALA A 487 3.56 28.19 8.62
N PRO A 488 2.73 27.43 7.87
CA PRO A 488 2.21 27.87 6.56
C PRO A 488 1.53 29.25 6.58
N GLU A 489 0.79 29.57 7.64
CA GLU A 489 0.11 30.85 7.83
C GLU A 489 1.06 32.04 8.01
N LYS A 490 2.34 31.81 8.33
CA LYS A 490 3.37 32.83 8.49
C LYS A 490 4.16 33.10 7.20
N ALA A 491 4.03 32.26 6.17
CA ALA A 491 4.77 32.39 4.92
C ALA A 491 4.58 33.77 4.25
N LEU A 492 3.34 34.29 4.21
CA LEU A 492 3.06 35.62 3.65
C LEU A 492 3.72 36.74 4.47
N SER A 493 3.73 36.62 5.80
CA SER A 493 4.35 37.61 6.68
C SER A 493 5.86 37.66 6.46
N TYR A 494 6.50 36.51 6.28
CA TYR A 494 7.90 36.40 5.89
C TYR A 494 8.16 37.05 4.51
N LEU A 495 7.38 36.70 3.49
CA LEU A 495 7.55 37.24 2.12
C LEU A 495 7.46 38.77 2.09
N LEU A 496 6.47 39.36 2.79
CA LEU A 496 6.35 40.82 2.88
C LEU A 496 7.52 41.45 3.65
N SER A 497 8.00 40.79 4.71
CA SER A 497 9.16 41.26 5.47
C SER A 497 10.43 41.25 4.63
N ARG A 498 10.60 40.22 3.80
CA ARG A 498 11.70 40.09 2.85
C ARG A 498 11.65 41.17 1.76
N GLU A 499 10.50 41.37 1.13
CA GLU A 499 10.32 42.38 0.08
C GLU A 499 10.62 43.80 0.56
N TYR A 500 10.15 44.17 1.76
CA TYR A 500 10.36 45.50 2.31
C TYR A 500 11.62 45.64 3.19
N GLY A 501 12.43 44.59 3.32
CA GLY A 501 13.61 44.57 4.18
C GLY A 501 13.32 44.80 5.68
N ASN A 502 12.09 44.55 6.14
CA ASN A 502 11.63 44.89 7.48
C ASN A 502 11.18 43.66 8.26
N PHE A 503 12.06 43.15 9.13
CA PHE A 503 11.82 41.97 9.96
C PHE A 503 11.52 42.28 11.43
N LYS A 504 11.25 43.55 11.80
CA LYS A 504 11.08 43.96 13.21
C LYS A 504 10.08 43.11 14.00
N ASN A 505 9.02 42.65 13.36
CA ASN A 505 7.95 41.86 13.99
C ASN A 505 7.95 40.37 13.58
N ASN A 506 8.91 39.95 12.75
CA ASN A 506 8.94 38.63 12.10
C ASN A 506 10.36 38.03 12.13
N TYR A 507 11.17 38.46 13.09
CA TYR A 507 12.57 38.03 13.21
C TYR A 507 12.68 36.56 13.63
N ASP A 508 11.66 36.07 14.32
CA ASP A 508 11.42 34.67 14.71
C ASP A 508 11.22 33.73 13.50
N LEU A 509 10.89 34.29 12.32
CA LEU A 509 10.72 33.55 11.08
C LEU A 509 12.02 33.35 10.30
N VAL A 510 13.12 33.98 10.73
CA VAL A 510 14.41 33.99 10.03
C VAL A 510 15.37 33.01 10.68
N GLU A 511 16.04 32.20 9.86
CA GLU A 511 17.02 31.22 10.33
C GLU A 511 18.34 31.89 10.70
N ARG A 512 18.87 31.56 11.88
CA ARG A 512 20.03 32.22 12.49
C ARG A 512 20.72 31.28 13.49
N PRO A 513 21.94 30.81 13.21
CA PRO A 513 22.73 30.96 11.96
C PRO A 513 22.14 30.22 10.76
N ILE A 514 22.50 30.64 9.53
CA ILE A 514 22.11 29.95 8.28
C ILE A 514 23.16 28.93 7.84
N GLU A 515 22.73 27.81 7.28
CA GLU A 515 23.60 26.77 6.69
C GLU A 515 23.80 26.97 5.18
N THR A 516 22.85 27.62 4.50
CA THR A 516 22.92 27.87 3.04
C THR A 516 24.19 28.63 2.63
N LEU A 517 24.66 29.57 3.45
CA LEU A 517 25.90 30.30 3.15
C LEU A 517 27.14 29.40 3.23
N SER A 518 27.17 28.45 4.16
CA SER A 518 28.25 27.44 4.25
C SER A 518 28.34 26.58 2.98
N VAL A 519 27.19 26.26 2.38
CA VAL A 519 27.13 25.56 1.07
C VAL A 519 27.72 26.44 -0.02
N LEU A 520 27.26 27.69 -0.13
CA LEU A 520 27.67 28.59 -1.22
C LEU A 520 29.16 28.95 -1.17
N LEU A 521 29.71 29.25 0.00
CA LEU A 521 31.14 29.59 0.12
C LEU A 521 32.06 28.40 -0.18
N ARG A 522 31.64 27.17 0.17
CA ARG A 522 32.39 25.95 -0.23
C ARG A 522 32.28 25.69 -1.72
N ALA A 523 31.08 25.86 -2.28
CA ALA A 523 30.88 25.75 -3.73
C ALA A 523 31.73 26.79 -4.47
N ALA A 524 31.84 28.02 -3.96
CA ALA A 524 32.70 29.05 -4.52
C ALA A 524 34.13 28.55 -4.71
N LYS A 525 34.70 27.93 -3.68
CA LYS A 525 36.04 27.35 -3.75
C LYS A 525 36.17 26.23 -4.79
N ILE A 526 35.16 25.36 -4.86
CA ILE A 526 35.16 24.17 -5.74
C ILE A 526 35.02 24.55 -7.22
N PHE A 527 34.32 25.64 -7.50
CA PHE A 527 34.07 26.16 -8.85
C PHE A 527 34.96 27.34 -9.23
N GLU A 528 35.90 27.74 -8.37
CA GLU A 528 36.86 28.84 -8.60
C GLU A 528 36.17 30.20 -8.76
N LEU A 529 35.17 30.47 -7.91
CA LEU A 529 34.37 31.69 -7.88
C LEU A 529 34.63 32.55 -6.64
N GLU A 530 35.71 32.32 -5.89
CA GLU A 530 35.96 33.06 -4.64
C GLU A 530 36.05 34.57 -4.89
N ASP A 531 36.77 34.98 -5.94
CA ASP A 531 36.97 36.40 -6.27
C ASP A 531 35.63 37.11 -6.55
N VAL A 532 34.67 36.41 -7.16
CA VAL A 532 33.34 36.96 -7.49
C VAL A 532 32.51 37.16 -6.24
N LEU A 533 32.51 36.17 -5.34
CA LEU A 533 31.71 36.24 -4.12
C LEU A 533 32.31 37.23 -3.10
N ASP A 534 33.63 37.28 -3.01
CA ASP A 534 34.37 38.17 -2.11
C ASP A 534 34.06 39.67 -2.34
N GLU A 535 33.72 40.07 -3.58
CA GLU A 535 33.35 41.46 -3.90
C GLU A 535 32.09 41.95 -3.17
N ASP A 536 31.16 41.04 -2.87
CA ASP A 536 29.85 41.36 -2.29
C ASP A 536 29.70 40.89 -0.82
N LEU A 537 30.65 40.14 -0.26
CA LEU A 537 30.58 39.63 1.12
C LEU A 537 30.37 40.73 2.17
N TRP A 538 30.96 41.91 1.97
CA TRP A 538 30.80 43.05 2.88
C TRP A 538 29.33 43.50 3.03
N ARG A 539 28.44 43.18 2.07
CA ARG A 539 27.02 43.54 2.12
C ARG A 539 26.25 42.74 3.17
N ILE A 540 26.80 41.64 3.63
CA ILE A 540 26.26 40.78 4.69
C ILE A 540 27.18 40.78 5.92
N ASP A 541 27.89 41.89 6.16
CA ASP A 541 28.70 42.09 7.36
C ASP A 541 27.90 41.81 8.64
N GLY A 542 28.50 41.03 9.55
CA GLY A 542 27.88 40.58 10.80
C GLY A 542 26.91 39.40 10.68
N LEU A 543 26.67 38.86 9.48
CA LEU A 543 25.83 37.68 9.29
C LEU A 543 26.50 36.43 9.89
N ASN A 544 25.75 35.73 10.76
CA ASN A 544 26.17 34.46 11.33
C ASN A 544 25.69 33.29 10.46
N PHE A 545 26.60 32.35 10.20
CA PHE A 545 26.32 31.13 9.46
C PHE A 545 27.01 29.94 10.12
N SER A 546 26.56 28.73 9.84
CA SER A 546 26.95 27.54 10.60
C SER A 546 26.99 26.26 9.79
N CYS A 547 27.50 25.23 10.45
CA CYS A 547 27.44 23.85 10.03
C CYS A 547 27.28 22.97 11.27
N TYR A 548 26.22 22.15 11.31
CA TYR A 548 26.16 21.05 12.27
C TYR A 548 26.97 19.85 11.77
N ARG A 549 27.98 19.42 12.53
CA ARG A 549 28.75 18.20 12.27
C ARG A 549 28.27 17.06 13.15
N PRO A 550 27.75 15.97 12.58
CA PRO A 550 27.36 14.80 13.37
C PRO A 550 28.61 14.07 13.89
N ALA A 551 28.53 13.51 15.10
CA ALA A 551 29.57 12.60 15.61
C ALA A 551 29.69 11.31 14.77
N SER A 552 28.56 10.89 14.17
CA SER A 552 28.48 9.72 13.31
C SER A 552 27.31 9.87 12.33
N TYR A 553 27.54 9.44 11.09
CA TYR A 553 26.50 9.37 10.06
C TYR A 553 25.58 8.15 10.21
N VAL A 554 25.87 7.21 11.12
CA VAL A 554 25.00 6.05 11.39
C VAL A 554 23.67 6.46 12.04
N ASN A 555 23.65 7.61 12.72
CA ASN A 555 22.45 8.15 13.38
C ASN A 555 21.79 9.27 12.57
N TYR A 556 22.21 9.46 11.32
CA TYR A 556 21.85 10.65 10.53
C TYR A 556 20.38 10.71 10.11
N SER A 557 19.65 9.60 10.26
CA SER A 557 18.20 9.51 10.01
C SER A 557 17.35 9.60 11.29
N LEU A 558 17.98 9.75 12.47
CA LEU A 558 17.27 9.89 13.73
C LEU A 558 16.76 11.32 13.93
N MET A 559 15.66 11.47 14.68
CA MET A 559 15.10 12.78 15.04
C MET A 559 16.03 13.59 15.95
N ILE A 560 16.90 12.91 16.70
CA ILE A 560 17.90 13.53 17.57
C ILE A 560 19.23 12.85 17.29
N MET A 561 20.25 13.65 17.00
CA MET A 561 21.64 13.21 16.85
C MET A 561 22.44 13.65 18.07
N GLU A 562 23.02 12.70 18.81
CA GLU A 562 23.83 13.01 19.99
C GLU A 562 25.32 13.13 19.65
N GLY A 563 26.02 13.98 20.40
CA GLY A 563 27.49 14.10 20.35
C GLY A 563 28.06 14.92 19.19
N GLY A 564 27.22 15.47 18.30
CA GLY A 564 27.69 16.36 17.24
C GLY A 564 28.13 17.75 17.75
N SER A 565 28.74 18.52 16.86
CA SER A 565 29.25 19.87 17.14
C SER A 565 28.65 20.89 16.17
N ASN A 566 28.16 22.01 16.70
CA ASN A 566 27.81 23.17 15.90
C ASN A 566 29.04 24.05 15.71
N GLU A 567 29.49 24.19 14.46
CA GLU A 567 30.50 25.17 14.07
C GLU A 567 29.80 26.42 13.54
N GLY A 568 30.27 27.60 13.93
CA GLY A 568 29.67 28.87 13.56
C GLY A 568 30.74 29.89 13.19
N TRP A 569 30.39 30.75 12.25
CA TRP A 569 31.24 31.82 11.73
C TRP A 569 30.42 33.09 11.57
N GLN A 570 31.11 34.23 11.61
CA GLN A 570 30.53 35.52 11.31
C GLN A 570 31.30 36.23 10.18
N ILE A 571 30.57 36.70 9.17
CA ILE A 571 31.13 37.55 8.11
C ILE A 571 31.61 38.87 8.71
N GLY A 572 32.82 39.29 8.35
CA GLY A 572 33.47 40.51 8.86
C GLY A 572 34.11 40.37 10.24
N PHE A 573 34.03 39.18 10.85
CA PHE A 573 34.75 38.86 12.09
C PHE A 573 35.66 37.65 11.91
N ASP A 574 35.09 36.47 11.62
CA ASP A 574 35.85 35.25 11.37
C ASP A 574 36.25 35.11 9.89
N VAL A 575 35.37 35.57 8.99
CA VAL A 575 35.47 35.35 7.55
C VAL A 575 35.34 36.68 6.80
N PHE A 576 36.41 37.10 6.13
CA PHE A 576 36.41 38.28 5.24
C PHE A 576 36.41 37.87 3.76
N ARG A 577 36.97 36.71 3.47
CA ARG A 577 37.01 36.08 2.15
C ARG A 577 36.58 34.62 2.22
N ALA A 578 36.08 34.07 1.12
CA ALA A 578 35.74 32.66 1.03
C ALA A 578 36.93 31.77 1.43
N ASP A 579 38.16 32.14 1.08
CA ASP A 579 39.37 31.38 1.44
C ASP A 579 39.66 31.38 2.96
N ASP A 580 39.19 32.36 3.73
CA ASP A 580 39.29 32.36 5.20
C ASP A 580 38.39 31.27 5.80
N PHE A 581 37.16 31.18 5.28
CA PHE A 581 36.22 30.13 5.66
C PHE A 581 36.78 28.74 5.34
N ILE A 582 37.30 28.53 4.13
CA ILE A 582 37.88 27.25 3.71
C ILE A 582 39.04 26.82 4.61
N LYS A 583 39.90 27.74 5.07
CA LYS A 583 40.99 27.42 6.00
C LYS A 583 40.50 26.92 7.36
N SER A 584 39.37 27.43 7.82
CA SER A 584 38.74 27.01 9.08
C SER A 584 37.85 25.77 8.93
N TRP A 585 37.49 25.41 7.70
CA TRP A 585 36.62 24.27 7.41
C TRP A 585 37.32 22.94 7.65
N THR A 586 36.69 22.06 8.43
CA THR A 586 37.19 20.71 8.64
C THR A 586 36.50 19.75 7.67
N VAL A 587 37.27 19.09 6.81
CA VAL A 587 36.74 18.08 5.88
C VAL A 587 36.33 16.81 6.63
N SER A 588 35.13 16.30 6.35
CA SER A 588 34.68 14.97 6.77
C SER A 588 35.55 13.88 6.11
N ARG A 589 36.44 13.24 6.89
CA ARG A 589 37.47 12.31 6.36
C ARG A 589 36.96 10.98 5.79
N GLN A 590 35.72 10.61 6.04
CA GLN A 590 35.17 9.37 5.52
C GLN A 590 34.40 9.69 4.23
N ILE A 591 35.07 9.52 3.10
CA ILE A 591 34.55 9.77 1.76
C ILE A 591 34.51 8.41 1.04
N GLY A 592 33.37 8.10 0.40
CA GLY A 592 33.30 7.10 -0.69
C GLY A 592 32.51 5.82 -0.39
N GLU A 593 31.55 5.52 -1.27
CA GLU A 593 30.84 4.25 -1.54
C GLU A 593 30.09 3.53 -0.41
N SER A 594 30.22 3.96 0.85
CA SER A 594 29.47 3.34 1.93
C SER A 594 27.97 3.61 1.81
N MET A 595 27.17 2.58 2.06
CA MET A 595 25.71 2.68 2.17
C MET A 595 25.28 3.72 3.21
N VAL A 596 26.11 3.96 4.24
CA VAL A 596 25.91 5.01 5.24
C VAL A 596 25.75 6.38 4.58
N TYR A 597 26.60 6.73 3.60
CA TYR A 597 26.55 8.03 2.92
C TYR A 597 25.33 8.14 2.01
N LYS A 598 25.02 7.09 1.25
CA LYS A 598 23.84 7.07 0.37
C LYS A 598 22.56 7.28 1.17
N LEU A 599 22.38 6.55 2.28
CA LEU A 599 21.23 6.75 3.16
C LEU A 599 21.26 8.09 3.91
N SER A 600 22.44 8.63 4.20
CA SER A 600 22.57 9.97 4.81
C SER A 600 22.15 11.09 3.86
N VAL A 601 22.51 11.00 2.58
CA VAL A 601 22.02 11.90 1.53
C VAL A 601 20.50 11.87 1.48
N ILE A 602 19.92 10.68 1.34
CA ILE A 602 18.45 10.51 1.28
C ILE A 602 17.79 11.03 2.57
N GLY A 603 18.38 10.76 3.74
CA GLY A 603 17.92 11.26 5.04
C GLY A 603 17.89 12.79 5.10
N SER A 604 18.91 13.49 4.58
CA SER A 604 18.96 14.96 4.56
C SER A 604 17.99 15.64 3.60
N LEU A 605 17.55 14.93 2.55
CA LEU A 605 16.53 15.45 1.64
C LEU A 605 15.11 15.27 2.20
N LEU A 606 14.96 14.38 3.19
CA LEU A 606 13.70 14.16 3.91
C LEU A 606 13.60 15.02 5.17
N LEU A 607 14.71 15.12 5.91
CA LEU A 607 14.85 15.91 7.13
C LEU A 607 15.67 17.15 6.79
N GLU A 608 14.98 18.23 6.46
CA GLU A 608 15.56 19.48 5.93
C GLU A 608 16.28 20.33 6.99
N ASP A 609 16.53 19.76 8.17
CA ASP A 609 17.23 20.35 9.32
C ASP A 609 18.72 19.96 9.38
N ARG A 610 19.24 19.29 8.34
CA ARG A 610 20.63 18.81 8.27
C ARG A 610 21.14 18.79 6.83
N VAL A 611 22.43 19.03 6.64
CA VAL A 611 23.07 19.13 5.32
C VAL A 611 24.16 18.06 5.17
N PRO A 612 24.18 17.26 4.08
CA PRO A 612 25.15 16.17 3.90
C PRO A 612 26.51 16.71 3.46
N TRP A 613 27.22 17.38 4.38
CA TRP A 613 28.45 18.14 4.12
C TRP A 613 29.55 17.38 3.39
N PHE A 614 29.59 16.06 3.56
CA PHE A 614 30.56 15.17 2.90
C PHE A 614 30.45 15.19 1.37
N CYS A 615 29.31 15.61 0.80
CA CYS A 615 29.10 15.67 -0.65
C CYS A 615 30.02 16.66 -1.35
N LEU A 616 30.20 17.88 -0.81
CA LEU A 616 31.18 18.83 -1.35
C LEU A 616 32.59 18.64 -0.79
N ASP A 617 32.71 18.10 0.43
CA ASP A 617 34.00 17.84 1.08
C ASP A 617 34.92 16.96 0.20
N SER A 618 34.36 16.04 -0.59
CA SER A 618 35.12 15.19 -1.51
C SER A 618 35.94 15.96 -2.55
N PHE A 619 35.58 17.22 -2.83
CA PHE A 619 36.30 18.08 -3.78
C PHE A 619 37.22 19.10 -3.12
N LEU A 620 37.14 19.25 -1.79
CA LEU A 620 37.99 20.15 -1.01
C LEU A 620 39.27 19.47 -0.51
N VAL A 621 39.30 18.15 -0.46
CA VAL A 621 40.51 17.38 -0.16
C VAL A 621 41.45 17.47 -1.36
N LYS A 622 42.60 18.13 -1.19
CA LYS A 622 43.71 18.00 -2.15
C LYS A 622 44.12 16.53 -2.21
N HIS A 623 43.93 15.89 -3.36
CA HIS A 623 44.56 14.61 -3.68
C HIS A 623 46.08 14.75 -3.79
#